data_AF-Q2U8N7-F1
#
_entry.id   AF-Q2U8N7-F1
#
_cell.length_a   1.000
_cell.length_b   1.000
_cell.length_c   1.000
_cell.angle_alpha   90.00
_cell.angle_beta   90.00
_cell.angle_gamma   90.00
#
_symmetry.space_group_name_H-M   'P 1'
#
loop_
_entity.id
_entity.type
_entity.pdbx_description
1 polymer ?
#
loop_
_entity_poly.entity_id
_entity_poly.type
_entity_poly.pdbx_seq_one_letter_code
_entity_poly.pdbx_strand_id
1 'polypeptide(L)'
;MTPLPGSNRAMLVALWLMFALLIEFSDGHARPIRRHGGLRNPSRPIKAFLLCGIGCPSCPAGSKAAPKVSTPKNGIKSGSLPKRVLARPEDEDFGGDVDAFLVSQYMRADWVPSSQQSLSSGLFRELGNVKFNLAVQDLHGCTSVVVVSEKGVWMSHMWENPAFGTEGPSGELWPSAENTFIADVLNAMEHGNQEMPGLTQFTGNGGAFIAAYKPFAYIFYPTGTQNLNYDRAYKARIDRISEKLQRLIPLKAPPLLYQYDRTRGSMMDARGKVLFQYEPNERVMQTNDGPLQQALNRLWLANRPTYVHQRYWPAWPRQMVAGNANQKRDTASSTPSSTPNSTLDDPETTLTRQIIPTLSNISLDDSLESSPAALDETLIASPTSEAEPECHIDI
;
A
#
# COMPACT_ATOMS: atom_id res chain seq x y z
N MET A 1 -12.88 -41.40 -0.20
CA MET A 1 -11.58 -40.72 -0.41
C MET A 1 -11.46 -39.65 0.66
N THR A 2 -10.34 -39.70 1.40
CA THR A 2 -10.02 -38.92 2.60
C THR A 2 -9.79 -37.43 2.31
N PRO A 3 -10.13 -36.51 3.24
CA PRO A 3 -9.76 -35.10 3.11
C PRO A 3 -8.28 -34.88 3.43
N LEU A 4 -7.61 -34.03 2.65
CA LEU A 4 -6.21 -33.62 2.86
C LEU A 4 -6.05 -32.77 4.15
N PRO A 5 -4.95 -32.92 4.89
CA PRO A 5 -4.62 -32.08 6.04
C PRO A 5 -3.83 -30.84 5.58
N GLY A 6 -4.49 -29.69 5.50
CA GLY A 6 -3.84 -28.44 5.08
C GLY A 6 -4.35 -27.15 5.73
N SER A 7 -5.36 -27.20 6.61
CA SER A 7 -6.08 -25.99 7.05
C SER A 7 -5.91 -25.61 8.54
N ASN A 8 -5.03 -26.29 9.28
CA ASN A 8 -4.90 -26.01 10.71
C ASN A 8 -3.94 -24.85 11.01
N ARG A 9 -2.98 -24.56 10.12
CA ARG A 9 -2.00 -23.48 10.33
C ARG A 9 -2.60 -22.10 10.12
N ALA A 10 -3.37 -21.88 9.06
CA ALA A 10 -4.05 -20.60 8.82
C ALA A 10 -5.02 -20.26 9.96
N MET A 11 -5.76 -21.25 10.46
CA MET A 11 -6.67 -21.09 11.59
C MET A 11 -5.94 -20.78 12.90
N LEU A 12 -4.77 -21.40 13.15
CA LEU A 12 -3.94 -21.12 14.33
C LEU A 12 -3.32 -19.71 14.30
N VAL A 13 -2.89 -19.23 13.13
CA VAL A 13 -2.37 -17.86 12.98
C VAL A 13 -3.48 -16.82 13.19
N ALA A 14 -4.68 -17.07 12.68
CA ALA A 14 -5.84 -16.21 12.90
C ALA A 14 -6.27 -16.18 14.38
N LEU A 15 -6.32 -17.34 15.05
CA LEU A 15 -6.62 -17.44 16.48
C LEU A 15 -5.57 -16.74 17.35
N TRP A 16 -4.29 -16.83 16.98
CA TRP A 16 -3.22 -16.17 17.71
C TRP A 16 -3.28 -14.64 17.58
N LEU A 17 -3.60 -14.12 16.39
CA LEU A 17 -3.82 -12.68 16.17
C LEU A 17 -5.04 -12.14 16.94
N MET A 18 -6.13 -12.91 17.00
CA MET A 18 -7.31 -12.55 17.81
C MET A 18 -7.00 -12.52 19.30
N PHE A 19 -6.20 -13.48 19.80
CA PHE A 19 -5.75 -13.48 21.19
C PHE A 19 -4.80 -12.31 21.52
N ALA A 20 -3.89 -11.97 20.60
CA ALA A 20 -2.99 -10.83 20.78
C ALA A 20 -3.75 -9.50 20.85
N LEU A 21 -4.79 -9.32 20.02
CA LEU A 21 -5.64 -8.12 20.04
C LEU A 21 -6.55 -8.05 21.28
N LEU A 22 -6.96 -9.18 21.85
CA LEU A 22 -7.77 -9.21 23.08
C LEU A 22 -6.94 -8.90 24.35
N ILE A 23 -5.63 -9.15 24.33
CA ILE A 23 -4.75 -8.86 25.47
C ILE A 23 -4.39 -7.36 25.55
N GLU A 24 -4.41 -6.63 24.43
CA GLU A 24 -4.16 -5.16 24.43
C GLU A 24 -5.37 -4.32 24.90
N PHE A 25 -6.54 -4.93 25.19
CA PHE A 25 -7.73 -4.21 25.65
C PHE A 25 -8.03 -4.30 27.16
N SER A 26 -7.14 -4.86 27.97
CA SER A 26 -7.23 -4.73 29.45
C SER A 26 -6.03 -3.97 29.98
N ASP A 27 -6.14 -2.64 30.08
CA ASP A 27 -6.05 -1.95 31.37
C ASP A 27 -6.07 -0.43 31.19
N GLY A 28 -7.14 0.18 31.68
CA GLY A 28 -7.31 1.62 31.77
C GLY A 28 -7.87 2.04 33.12
N HIS A 29 -7.32 1.52 34.23
CA HIS A 29 -7.58 2.07 35.57
C HIS A 29 -6.27 2.38 36.30
N ALA A 30 -5.95 3.67 36.37
CA ALA A 30 -4.92 4.23 37.21
C ALA A 30 -5.32 4.14 38.69
N ARG A 31 -4.40 3.71 39.56
CA ARG A 31 -4.34 4.04 41.00
C ARG A 31 -2.96 3.65 41.59
N PRO A 32 -2.58 4.16 42.79
CA PRO A 32 -1.37 4.95 42.93
C PRO A 32 -0.25 4.25 43.72
N ILE A 33 0.92 4.89 43.62
CA ILE A 33 2.19 4.64 44.29
C ILE A 33 2.02 4.31 45.78
N ARG A 34 2.59 3.18 46.22
CA ARG A 34 2.99 2.97 47.62
C ARG A 34 4.33 2.24 47.70
N ARG A 35 5.30 2.91 48.33
CA ARG A 35 6.59 2.37 48.78
C ARG A 35 6.39 1.41 49.95
N HIS A 36 7.10 0.28 49.91
CA HIS A 36 7.79 -0.47 50.98
C HIS A 36 8.18 -1.80 50.31
N GLY A 37 9.40 -2.33 50.37
CA GLY A 37 10.29 -2.54 51.51
C GLY A 37 10.84 -3.95 51.26
N GLY A 38 12.16 -4.08 51.17
CA GLY A 38 12.79 -5.27 50.59
C GLY A 38 12.57 -6.56 51.37
N LEU A 39 12.79 -7.68 50.68
CA LEU A 39 13.18 -8.96 51.25
C LEU A 39 13.78 -9.87 50.17
N ARG A 40 14.63 -10.76 50.67
CA ARG A 40 15.77 -11.42 50.03
C ARG A 40 15.39 -12.60 49.12
N ASN A 41 16.31 -12.92 48.21
CA ASN A 41 16.42 -14.18 47.45
C ASN A 41 16.20 -15.43 48.32
N PRO A 42 15.78 -16.54 47.69
CA PRO A 42 16.68 -17.70 47.69
C PRO A 42 16.83 -18.41 46.33
N SER A 43 18.10 -18.73 46.06
CA SER A 43 18.65 -20.05 45.69
C SER A 43 18.08 -20.87 44.51
N ARG A 44 18.95 -21.04 43.50
CA ARG A 44 19.00 -22.11 42.50
C ARG A 44 18.95 -23.53 43.11
N PRO A 45 18.53 -24.54 42.33
CA PRO A 45 19.11 -25.87 42.37
C PRO A 45 20.10 -26.10 41.21
N ILE A 46 21.10 -26.92 41.51
CA ILE A 46 22.27 -27.30 40.71
C ILE A 46 22.13 -28.78 40.29
N LYS A 47 22.76 -29.14 39.14
CA LYS A 47 23.14 -30.49 38.62
C LYS A 47 22.00 -31.30 37.97
N ALA A 48 22.23 -31.98 36.83
CA ALA A 48 23.32 -32.93 36.61
C ALA A 48 24.02 -32.86 35.24
N PHE A 49 25.34 -33.05 35.33
CA PHE A 49 26.25 -33.51 34.28
C PHE A 49 25.93 -34.96 33.90
N LEU A 50 26.07 -35.31 32.62
CA LEU A 50 26.39 -36.68 32.20
C LEU A 50 27.51 -36.63 31.16
N LEU A 51 28.70 -36.93 31.68
CA LEU A 51 29.90 -37.34 30.97
C LEU A 51 29.71 -38.80 30.54
N CYS A 52 29.83 -39.10 29.25
CA CYS A 52 30.25 -40.44 28.84
C CYS A 52 31.78 -40.42 28.72
N GLY A 53 32.43 -40.89 29.77
CA GLY A 53 33.86 -41.18 29.79
C GLY A 53 34.17 -42.48 29.02
N ILE A 54 35.42 -42.56 28.59
CA ILE A 54 36.02 -43.67 27.86
C ILE A 54 35.90 -44.96 28.69
N GLY A 55 35.19 -45.98 28.18
CA GLY A 55 35.17 -47.33 28.77
C GLY A 55 33.83 -48.03 29.01
N CYS A 56 32.70 -47.65 28.37
CA CYS A 56 31.44 -48.40 28.50
C CYS A 56 31.39 -49.65 27.58
N PRO A 57 31.22 -50.87 28.11
CA PRO A 57 31.25 -52.12 27.34
C PRO A 57 29.85 -52.63 26.93
N SER A 58 29.01 -51.79 26.33
CA SER A 58 27.67 -52.21 25.90
C SER A 58 27.09 -51.40 24.73
N CYS A 59 27.84 -51.35 23.62
CA CYS A 59 27.31 -50.93 22.32
C CYS A 59 27.59 -52.03 21.28
N PRO A 60 26.57 -52.61 20.61
CA PRO A 60 26.76 -53.67 19.63
C PRO A 60 27.40 -53.14 18.34
N ALA A 61 28.33 -53.93 17.82
CA ALA A 61 29.18 -53.63 16.67
C ALA A 61 28.47 -53.81 15.32
N GLY A 62 28.85 -52.97 14.35
CA GLY A 62 29.02 -53.39 12.96
C GLY A 62 28.27 -52.58 11.90
N SER A 63 28.97 -51.71 11.19
CA SER A 63 29.26 -51.91 9.76
C SER A 63 30.27 -50.86 9.26
N LYS A 64 31.22 -51.34 8.46
CA LYS A 64 32.38 -50.60 7.95
C LYS A 64 31.96 -49.72 6.76
N ALA A 65 32.35 -48.45 6.77
CA ALA A 65 32.43 -47.62 5.57
C ALA A 65 33.74 -46.81 5.56
N ALA A 66 34.42 -46.83 4.42
CA ALA A 66 35.77 -46.31 4.19
C ALA A 66 35.88 -44.77 4.35
N PRO A 67 37.08 -44.24 4.68
CA PRO A 67 37.27 -42.82 4.96
C PRO A 67 37.25 -41.99 3.66
N LYS A 68 36.24 -41.11 3.52
CA LYS A 68 36.25 -40.06 2.49
C LYS A 68 37.13 -38.91 2.97
N VAL A 69 38.21 -38.70 2.23
CA VAL A 69 39.06 -37.51 2.26
C VAL A 69 38.19 -36.26 2.10
N SER A 70 38.17 -35.41 3.13
CA SER A 70 37.47 -34.13 3.11
C SER A 70 38.29 -33.11 2.31
N THR A 71 37.85 -32.83 1.08
CA THR A 71 38.26 -31.63 0.36
C THR A 71 37.70 -30.39 1.07
N PRO A 72 38.50 -29.31 1.22
CA PRO A 72 38.04 -28.08 1.84
C PRO A 72 36.97 -27.45 0.93
N LYS A 73 35.73 -27.41 1.42
CA LYS A 73 34.69 -26.58 0.81
C LYS A 73 35.10 -25.13 1.02
N ASN A 74 35.70 -24.55 -0.01
CA ASN A 74 35.70 -23.11 -0.23
C ASN A 74 34.24 -22.66 -0.31
N GLY A 75 33.67 -22.32 0.84
CA GLY A 75 32.40 -21.64 0.93
C GLY A 75 32.57 -20.27 0.30
N ILE A 76 32.29 -20.18 -1.00
CA ILE A 76 31.93 -18.94 -1.64
C ILE A 76 30.78 -18.40 -0.80
N LYS A 77 31.06 -17.35 -0.01
CA LYS A 77 30.05 -16.58 0.70
C LYS A 77 29.04 -16.18 -0.37
N SER A 78 27.88 -16.83 -0.35
CA SER A 78 26.70 -16.41 -1.10
C SER A 78 26.56 -14.92 -0.82
N GLY A 79 26.77 -14.11 -1.86
CA GLY A 79 26.67 -12.66 -1.76
C GLY A 79 25.34 -12.34 -1.10
N SER A 80 25.36 -11.56 -0.02
CA SER A 80 24.16 -11.23 0.72
C SER A 80 23.17 -10.60 -0.24
N LEU A 81 22.15 -11.36 -0.64
CA LEU A 81 21.04 -10.81 -1.38
C LEU A 81 20.49 -9.64 -0.56
N PRO A 82 20.20 -8.49 -1.18
CA PRO A 82 19.59 -7.37 -0.47
C PRO A 82 18.38 -7.90 0.31
N LYS A 83 18.42 -7.76 1.65
CA LYS A 83 17.30 -8.17 2.51
C LYS A 83 16.11 -7.33 2.11
N ARG A 84 15.10 -7.96 1.50
CA ARG A 84 13.84 -7.33 1.11
C ARG A 84 13.02 -7.02 2.35
N VAL A 85 12.22 -5.95 2.30
CA VAL A 85 11.41 -5.51 3.44
C VAL A 85 9.94 -5.86 3.26
N LEU A 86 9.40 -5.75 2.05
CA LEU A 86 8.03 -6.19 1.78
C LEU A 86 7.91 -7.71 1.70
N ALA A 87 6.94 -8.23 2.46
CA ALA A 87 6.55 -9.63 2.42
C ALA A 87 6.04 -10.04 1.02
N ARG A 88 6.13 -11.34 0.74
CA ARG A 88 5.67 -11.98 -0.50
C ARG A 88 4.96 -13.30 -0.21
N PRO A 89 4.12 -13.78 -1.13
CA PRO A 89 3.53 -15.12 -1.01
C PRO A 89 4.56 -16.23 -0.83
N GLU A 90 5.76 -16.09 -1.40
CA GLU A 90 6.79 -17.13 -1.32
C GLU A 90 7.58 -17.14 -0.01
N ASP A 91 7.37 -16.16 0.88
CA ASP A 91 8.05 -16.15 2.17
C ASP A 91 7.61 -17.33 3.04
N GLU A 92 8.49 -17.78 3.95
CA GLU A 92 8.30 -18.99 4.76
C GLU A 92 6.96 -19.00 5.52
N ASP A 93 6.52 -17.82 5.98
CA ASP A 93 5.26 -17.63 6.72
C ASP A 93 4.02 -17.99 5.90
N PHE A 94 4.10 -17.92 4.56
CA PHE A 94 2.98 -18.14 3.65
C PHE A 94 3.15 -19.38 2.78
N GLY A 95 4.39 -19.82 2.52
CA GLY A 95 4.66 -21.07 1.79
C GLY A 95 4.08 -21.11 0.37
N GLY A 96 3.93 -19.96 -0.27
CA GLY A 96 3.28 -19.81 -1.58
C GLY A 96 1.77 -19.58 -1.52
N ASP A 97 1.15 -19.57 -0.34
CA ASP A 97 -0.28 -19.30 -0.18
C ASP A 97 -0.56 -17.80 -0.32
N VAL A 98 -1.00 -17.44 -1.53
CA VAL A 98 -1.32 -16.06 -1.90
C VAL A 98 -2.51 -15.52 -1.13
N ASP A 99 -3.51 -16.36 -0.82
CA ASP A 99 -4.71 -15.92 -0.11
C ASP A 99 -4.37 -15.62 1.35
N ALA A 100 -3.65 -16.53 2.01
CA ALA A 100 -3.15 -16.30 3.37
C ALA A 100 -2.22 -15.07 3.45
N PHE A 101 -1.35 -14.88 2.45
CA PHE A 101 -0.52 -13.68 2.33
C PHE A 101 -1.38 -12.42 2.25
N LEU A 102 -2.31 -12.35 1.30
CA LEU A 102 -3.13 -11.17 1.06
C LEU A 102 -4.00 -10.84 2.27
N VAL A 103 -4.66 -11.83 2.87
CA VAL A 103 -5.45 -11.66 4.10
C VAL A 103 -4.57 -11.08 5.22
N SER A 104 -3.36 -11.62 5.42
CA SER A 104 -2.41 -11.10 6.41
C SER A 104 -1.99 -9.64 6.15
N GLN A 105 -1.89 -9.24 4.88
CA GLN A 105 -1.57 -7.85 4.53
C GLN A 105 -2.76 -6.90 4.69
N TYR A 106 -3.96 -7.35 4.30
CA TYR A 106 -5.22 -6.59 4.42
C TYR A 106 -5.56 -6.26 5.87
N MET A 107 -5.39 -7.22 6.78
CA MET A 107 -5.68 -7.03 8.20
C MET A 107 -4.80 -5.96 8.88
N ARG A 108 -3.71 -5.54 8.23
CA ARG A 108 -2.80 -4.48 8.70
C ARG A 108 -2.87 -3.22 7.84
N ALA A 109 -3.76 -3.17 6.86
CA ALA A 109 -3.91 -2.04 5.96
C ALA A 109 -4.82 -0.97 6.57
N ASP A 110 -4.55 0.28 6.20
CA ASP A 110 -5.58 1.31 6.27
C ASP A 110 -6.68 0.95 5.26
N TRP A 111 -7.94 0.98 5.68
CA TRP A 111 -9.06 0.68 4.80
C TRP A 111 -9.62 1.96 4.17
N VAL A 112 -9.89 1.90 2.86
CA VAL A 112 -10.76 2.88 2.23
C VAL A 112 -12.13 2.82 2.89
N PRO A 113 -12.65 3.95 3.41
CA PRO A 113 -13.96 3.97 4.03
C PRO A 113 -14.99 3.35 3.09
N SER A 114 -15.91 2.57 3.63
CA SER A 114 -17.11 2.15 2.89
C SER A 114 -18.23 3.07 3.35
N SER A 115 -18.68 3.97 2.46
CA SER A 115 -19.75 4.92 2.82
C SER A 115 -21.03 4.18 3.15
N GLN A 116 -21.59 4.43 4.33
CA GLN A 116 -22.91 3.90 4.70
C GLN A 116 -24.06 4.59 3.96
N GLN A 117 -23.79 5.70 3.28
CA GLN A 117 -24.77 6.47 2.50
C GLN A 117 -24.75 6.10 1.01
N SER A 118 -24.05 5.02 0.64
CA SER A 118 -23.82 4.61 -0.75
C SER A 118 -23.13 5.66 -1.63
N LEU A 119 -22.45 6.64 -1.01
CA LEU A 119 -21.65 7.63 -1.73
C LEU A 119 -20.29 7.03 -2.10
N SER A 120 -19.73 7.43 -3.24
CA SER A 120 -18.33 7.13 -3.52
C SER A 120 -17.44 7.70 -2.42
N SER A 121 -16.48 6.90 -2.00
CA SER A 121 -15.58 7.18 -0.88
C SER A 121 -14.15 6.98 -1.34
N GLY A 122 -13.19 7.58 -0.63
CA GLY A 122 -11.80 7.43 -1.00
C GLY A 122 -10.87 8.14 -0.05
N LEU A 123 -9.58 7.89 -0.22
CA LEU A 123 -8.56 8.56 0.57
C LEU A 123 -7.28 8.77 -0.21
N PHE A 124 -6.53 9.74 0.29
CA PHE A 124 -5.19 10.05 -0.17
C PHE A 124 -4.16 9.78 0.92
N ARG A 125 -3.00 9.25 0.55
CA ARG A 125 -1.81 9.14 1.40
C ARG A 125 -0.59 9.63 0.63
N GLU A 126 0.17 10.55 1.25
CA GLU A 126 1.51 10.92 0.75
C GLU A 126 2.50 9.80 1.09
N LEU A 127 3.41 9.50 0.16
CA LEU A 127 4.46 8.50 0.31
C LEU A 127 5.67 9.15 0.99
N GLY A 128 5.74 9.00 2.31
CA GLY A 128 6.81 9.53 3.17
C GLY A 128 7.89 8.50 3.49
N ASN A 129 8.53 8.63 4.65
CA ASN A 129 9.58 7.72 5.13
C ASN A 129 9.06 6.55 5.97
N VAL A 130 7.75 6.31 5.97
CA VAL A 130 7.09 5.22 6.72
C VAL A 130 6.39 4.28 5.75
N LYS A 131 6.61 2.98 5.92
CA LYS A 131 5.91 1.94 5.16
C LYS A 131 4.46 1.85 5.58
N PHE A 132 3.56 1.56 4.65
CA PHE A 132 2.15 1.32 4.95
C PHE A 132 1.49 0.46 3.88
N ASN A 133 0.35 -0.12 4.25
CA ASN A 133 -0.57 -0.79 3.34
C ASN A 133 -1.88 0.01 3.29
N LEU A 134 -2.51 0.04 2.12
CA LEU A 134 -3.81 0.63 1.91
C LEU A 134 -4.69 -0.36 1.15
N ALA A 135 -5.94 -0.55 1.56
CA ALA A 135 -6.79 -1.56 0.97
C ALA A 135 -8.22 -1.10 0.73
N VAL A 136 -8.84 -1.64 -0.30
CA VAL A 136 -10.28 -1.55 -0.57
C VAL A 136 -10.87 -2.94 -0.35
N GLN A 137 -11.99 -3.02 0.36
CA GLN A 137 -12.76 -4.24 0.59
C GLN A 137 -14.14 -4.17 -0.05
N ASP A 138 -14.84 -5.30 0.01
CA ASP A 138 -16.23 -5.44 -0.38
C ASP A 138 -16.51 -5.00 -1.83
N LEU A 139 -15.52 -5.16 -2.71
CA LEU A 139 -15.73 -4.97 -4.16
C LEU A 139 -16.56 -6.14 -4.67
N HIS A 140 -17.89 -5.98 -4.61
CA HIS A 140 -18.89 -6.96 -5.03
C HIS A 140 -19.86 -6.29 -5.99
N GLY A 141 -19.33 -5.87 -7.14
CA GLY A 141 -20.05 -5.04 -8.09
C GLY A 141 -19.56 -3.58 -8.12
N CYS A 142 -18.88 -3.12 -7.07
CA CYS A 142 -18.35 -1.77 -6.99
C CYS A 142 -17.14 -1.53 -7.91
N THR A 143 -16.86 -0.28 -8.25
CA THR A 143 -15.63 0.12 -8.95
C THR A 143 -14.62 0.69 -7.96
N SER A 144 -13.33 0.41 -8.14
CA SER A 144 -12.25 1.11 -7.44
C SER A 144 -11.31 1.76 -8.44
N VAL A 145 -11.08 3.06 -8.30
CA VAL A 145 -10.04 3.78 -9.02
C VAL A 145 -8.86 4.00 -8.09
N VAL A 146 -7.67 3.65 -8.58
CA VAL A 146 -6.41 3.81 -7.85
C VAL A 146 -5.45 4.64 -8.70
N VAL A 147 -5.03 5.78 -8.17
CA VAL A 147 -4.00 6.64 -8.77
C VAL A 147 -2.77 6.58 -7.90
N VAL A 148 -1.63 6.23 -8.48
CA VAL A 148 -0.33 6.12 -7.81
C VAL A 148 0.69 7.01 -8.47
N SER A 149 1.60 7.59 -7.69
CA SER A 149 2.79 8.28 -8.17
C SER A 149 3.98 7.97 -7.28
N GLU A 150 5.14 8.55 -7.58
CA GLU A 150 6.30 8.48 -6.68
C GLU A 150 6.11 9.31 -5.39
N LYS A 151 5.05 10.13 -5.29
CA LYS A 151 4.76 11.01 -4.15
C LYS A 151 3.48 10.65 -3.38
N GLY A 152 2.49 10.03 -3.99
CA GLY A 152 1.23 9.76 -3.31
C GLY A 152 0.45 8.60 -3.92
N VAL A 153 -0.54 8.14 -3.17
CA VAL A 153 -1.57 7.21 -3.62
C VAL A 153 -2.94 7.79 -3.28
N TRP A 154 -3.88 7.67 -4.20
CA TRP A 154 -5.29 7.93 -4.01
C TRP A 154 -6.06 6.67 -4.40
N MET A 155 -6.91 6.17 -3.51
CA MET A 155 -7.74 4.98 -3.73
C MET A 155 -9.18 5.30 -3.40
N SER A 156 -10.09 4.80 -4.23
CA SER A 156 -11.54 5.01 -4.07
C SER A 156 -12.32 3.70 -4.01
N HIS A 157 -13.53 3.81 -3.47
CA HIS A 157 -14.59 2.83 -3.53
C HIS A 157 -15.85 3.52 -4.05
N MET A 158 -16.22 3.21 -5.29
CA MET A 158 -17.38 3.74 -5.99
C MET A 158 -18.48 2.67 -6.01
N TRP A 159 -19.60 2.96 -5.37
CA TRP A 159 -20.70 2.02 -5.18
C TRP A 159 -21.34 1.59 -6.49
N GLU A 160 -21.66 0.31 -6.64
CA GLU A 160 -22.46 -0.15 -7.79
C GLU A 160 -23.85 0.48 -7.79
N ASN A 161 -24.54 0.41 -6.67
CA ASN A 161 -25.86 1.00 -6.46
C ASN A 161 -25.72 2.15 -5.44
N PRO A 162 -26.03 3.41 -5.79
CA PRO A 162 -26.83 3.83 -6.96
C PRO A 162 -26.02 4.29 -8.19
N ALA A 163 -24.69 4.36 -8.12
CA ALA A 163 -23.93 5.12 -9.11
C ALA A 163 -23.77 4.45 -10.48
N PHE A 164 -23.73 3.12 -10.56
CA PHE A 164 -23.65 2.34 -11.81
C PHE A 164 -24.98 1.69 -12.17
N GLY A 165 -25.72 1.24 -11.16
CA GLY A 165 -26.97 0.54 -11.30
C GLY A 165 -27.99 0.88 -10.23
N THR A 166 -29.22 0.45 -10.47
CA THR A 166 -30.31 0.46 -9.50
C THR A 166 -30.96 -0.91 -9.51
N GLU A 167 -31.36 -1.38 -8.34
CA GLU A 167 -32.09 -2.63 -8.22
C GLU A 167 -33.52 -2.45 -8.72
N GLY A 168 -33.94 -3.35 -9.62
CA GLY A 168 -35.30 -3.47 -10.11
C GLY A 168 -36.19 -4.25 -9.14
N PRO A 169 -37.50 -4.33 -9.42
CA PRO A 169 -38.47 -4.97 -8.54
C PRO A 169 -38.20 -6.45 -8.24
N SER A 170 -37.49 -7.16 -9.14
CA SER A 170 -37.16 -8.58 -8.97
C SER A 170 -35.69 -8.81 -8.60
N GLY A 171 -34.98 -7.75 -8.18
CA GLY A 171 -33.57 -7.78 -7.79
C GLY A 171 -32.59 -7.75 -8.98
N GLU A 172 -33.08 -7.56 -10.21
CA GLU A 172 -32.24 -7.38 -11.38
C GLU A 172 -31.59 -5.98 -11.40
N LEU A 173 -30.35 -5.87 -11.86
CA LEU A 173 -29.64 -4.59 -11.99
C LEU A 173 -30.02 -3.90 -13.31
N TRP A 174 -30.45 -2.64 -13.21
CA TRP A 174 -30.67 -1.73 -14.33
C TRP A 174 -29.66 -0.59 -14.30
N PRO A 175 -29.26 -0.02 -15.45
CA PRO A 175 -28.45 1.19 -15.45
C PRO A 175 -29.12 2.29 -14.64
N SER A 176 -28.39 2.91 -13.70
CA SER A 176 -28.95 4.06 -12.97
C SER A 176 -29.05 5.30 -13.85
N ALA A 177 -29.68 6.36 -13.36
CA ALA A 177 -29.76 7.62 -14.11
C ALA A 177 -28.36 8.23 -14.34
N GLU A 178 -28.16 8.81 -15.52
CA GLU A 178 -26.87 9.35 -15.94
C GLU A 178 -26.35 10.46 -15.02
N ASN A 179 -27.24 11.33 -14.55
CA ASN A 179 -26.90 12.39 -13.59
C ASN A 179 -26.40 11.84 -12.25
N THR A 180 -26.88 10.67 -11.82
CA THR A 180 -26.42 10.00 -10.59
C THR A 180 -24.98 9.52 -10.76
N PHE A 181 -24.68 8.86 -11.88
CA PHE A 181 -23.30 8.48 -12.21
C PHE A 181 -22.36 9.69 -12.27
N ILE A 182 -22.78 10.77 -12.94
CA ILE A 182 -21.97 11.99 -13.04
C ILE A 182 -21.69 12.58 -11.66
N ALA A 183 -22.71 12.74 -10.81
CA ALA A 183 -22.57 13.33 -9.50
C ALA A 183 -21.70 12.45 -8.57
N ASP A 184 -22.06 11.17 -8.45
CA ASP A 184 -21.47 10.29 -7.44
C ASP A 184 -20.10 9.74 -7.85
N VAL A 185 -19.78 9.72 -9.15
CA VAL A 185 -18.50 9.18 -9.64
C VAL A 185 -17.63 10.25 -10.24
N LEU A 186 -18.07 10.90 -11.32
CA LEU A 186 -17.18 11.78 -12.09
C LEU A 186 -16.87 13.08 -11.32
N ASN A 187 -17.89 13.72 -10.76
CA ASN A 187 -17.74 14.96 -9.99
C ASN A 187 -17.07 14.67 -8.64
N ALA A 188 -17.49 13.62 -7.95
CA ALA A 188 -16.85 13.20 -6.71
C ALA A 188 -15.36 12.88 -6.90
N MET A 189 -14.98 12.19 -7.99
CA MET A 189 -13.58 11.91 -8.29
C MET A 189 -12.78 13.18 -8.57
N GLU A 190 -13.36 14.17 -9.25
CA GLU A 190 -12.69 15.42 -9.58
C GLU A 190 -12.56 16.38 -8.39
N HIS A 191 -13.69 16.68 -7.76
CA HIS A 191 -13.83 17.75 -6.76
C HIS A 191 -13.93 17.23 -5.33
N GLY A 192 -14.15 15.93 -5.15
CA GLY A 192 -14.38 15.32 -3.86
C GLY A 192 -15.84 15.36 -3.46
N ASN A 193 -16.11 14.77 -2.31
CA ASN A 193 -17.37 14.85 -1.59
C ASN A 193 -17.07 14.74 -0.08
N GLN A 194 -18.08 14.44 0.74
CA GLN A 194 -17.93 14.31 2.18
C GLN A 194 -17.06 13.12 2.62
N GLU A 195 -16.91 12.09 1.77
CA GLU A 195 -16.27 10.81 2.07
C GLU A 195 -15.00 10.57 1.22
N MET A 196 -14.63 11.53 0.38
CA MET A 196 -13.54 11.38 -0.58
C MET A 196 -12.90 12.71 -0.95
N PRO A 197 -11.57 12.86 -0.84
CA PRO A 197 -10.88 14.02 -1.38
C PRO A 197 -10.86 13.96 -2.91
N GLY A 198 -11.18 15.05 -3.61
CA GLY A 198 -11.11 15.13 -5.07
C GLY A 198 -9.69 15.13 -5.61
N LEU A 199 -9.46 14.55 -6.79
CA LEU A 199 -8.15 14.45 -7.41
C LEU A 199 -7.54 15.81 -7.78
N THR A 200 -8.36 16.81 -8.11
CA THR A 200 -7.89 18.15 -8.54
C THR A 200 -7.00 18.83 -7.50
N GLN A 201 -7.24 18.59 -6.22
CA GLN A 201 -6.41 19.16 -5.15
C GLN A 201 -4.97 18.62 -5.15
N PHE A 202 -4.72 17.49 -5.83
CA PHE A 202 -3.42 16.83 -5.90
C PHE A 202 -2.72 16.98 -7.27
N THR A 203 -3.32 17.71 -8.21
CA THR A 203 -2.76 17.91 -9.57
C THR A 203 -2.17 19.31 -9.77
N GLY A 204 -2.37 20.23 -8.83
CA GLY A 204 -1.73 21.56 -8.83
C GLY A 204 -0.23 21.53 -8.56
N ASN A 205 0.39 22.72 -8.51
CA ASN A 205 1.84 22.87 -8.28
C ASN A 205 2.28 22.19 -6.97
N GLY A 206 3.28 21.31 -7.08
CA GLY A 206 3.76 20.52 -5.95
C GLY A 206 2.81 19.40 -5.51
N GLY A 207 1.69 19.19 -6.21
CA GLY A 207 0.74 18.10 -5.96
C GLY A 207 1.35 16.71 -6.19
N ALA A 208 0.74 15.68 -5.63
CA ALA A 208 1.24 14.31 -5.75
C ALA A 208 1.12 13.74 -7.17
N PHE A 209 0.21 14.27 -7.99
CA PHE A 209 -0.10 13.72 -9.31
C PHE A 209 0.34 14.63 -10.47
N ILE A 210 1.40 15.43 -10.27
CA ILE A 210 2.06 16.15 -11.35
C ILE A 210 3.03 15.26 -12.13
N ALA A 211 3.36 15.66 -13.37
CA ALA A 211 4.21 14.89 -14.28
C ALA A 211 5.57 14.49 -13.68
N ALA A 212 6.16 15.34 -12.80
CA ALA A 212 7.44 15.07 -12.14
C ALA A 212 7.43 13.79 -11.29
N TYR A 213 6.30 13.46 -10.66
CA TYR A 213 6.12 12.24 -9.86
C TYR A 213 5.56 11.07 -10.67
N LYS A 214 5.42 11.24 -12.00
CA LYS A 214 5.08 10.20 -12.98
C LYS A 214 3.86 9.38 -12.54
N PRO A 215 2.69 10.00 -12.45
CA PRO A 215 1.46 9.34 -12.01
C PRO A 215 1.04 8.25 -12.98
N PHE A 216 0.32 7.27 -12.45
CA PHE A 216 -0.27 6.16 -13.18
C PHE A 216 -1.62 5.79 -12.54
N ALA A 217 -2.58 5.30 -13.34
CA ALA A 217 -3.93 5.01 -12.86
C ALA A 217 -4.37 3.58 -13.20
N TYR A 218 -5.21 3.04 -12.32
CA TYR A 218 -5.80 1.72 -12.39
C TYR A 218 -7.31 1.83 -12.15
N ILE A 219 -8.09 1.05 -12.89
CA ILE A 219 -9.53 0.91 -12.66
C ILE A 219 -9.84 -0.56 -12.46
N PHE A 220 -10.34 -0.89 -11.28
CA PHE A 220 -10.81 -2.21 -10.89
C PHE A 220 -12.33 -2.23 -10.98
N TYR A 221 -12.88 -3.16 -11.75
CA TYR A 221 -14.31 -3.23 -12.01
C TYR A 221 -14.79 -4.69 -12.06
N PRO A 222 -16.06 -4.98 -11.75
CA PRO A 222 -16.54 -6.35 -11.71
C PRO A 222 -16.59 -6.97 -13.11
N THR A 223 -16.64 -8.31 -13.15
CA THR A 223 -17.12 -9.08 -14.29
C THR A 223 -18.54 -8.67 -14.69
N GLY A 224 -19.07 -9.15 -15.82
CA GLY A 224 -20.46 -8.87 -16.24
C GLY A 224 -21.51 -9.55 -15.35
N THR A 225 -22.77 -9.19 -15.57
CA THR A 225 -23.97 -9.84 -15.03
C THR A 225 -24.59 -10.74 -16.10
N GLN A 226 -25.84 -11.18 -15.89
CA GLN A 226 -26.66 -11.80 -16.94
C GLN A 226 -27.43 -10.75 -17.77
N ASN A 227 -27.43 -9.48 -17.34
CA ASN A 227 -28.11 -8.38 -18.02
C ASN A 227 -27.13 -7.66 -18.95
N LEU A 228 -27.15 -8.00 -20.24
CA LEU A 228 -26.27 -7.42 -21.25
C LEU A 228 -26.42 -5.89 -21.41
N ASN A 229 -27.62 -5.35 -21.19
CA ASN A 229 -27.86 -3.91 -21.28
C ASN A 229 -27.19 -3.17 -20.12
N TYR A 230 -27.31 -3.73 -18.92
CA TYR A 230 -26.60 -3.24 -17.75
C TYR A 230 -25.09 -3.29 -17.93
N ASP A 231 -24.56 -4.43 -18.36
CA ASP A 231 -23.12 -4.62 -18.56
C ASP A 231 -22.53 -3.65 -19.59
N ARG A 232 -23.27 -3.39 -20.68
CA ARG A 232 -22.88 -2.40 -21.69
C ARG A 232 -22.81 -1.00 -21.10
N ALA A 233 -23.82 -0.59 -20.35
CA ALA A 233 -23.85 0.73 -19.70
C ALA A 233 -22.72 0.87 -18.67
N TYR A 234 -22.48 -0.18 -17.86
CA TYR A 234 -21.40 -0.23 -16.90
C TYR A 234 -20.04 -0.04 -17.58
N LYS A 235 -19.78 -0.78 -18.67
CA LYS A 235 -18.54 -0.66 -19.44
C LYS A 235 -18.34 0.75 -19.99
N ALA A 236 -19.38 1.35 -20.57
CA ALA A 236 -19.32 2.73 -21.06
C ALA A 236 -19.01 3.74 -19.94
N ARG A 237 -19.48 3.49 -18.72
CA ARG A 237 -19.15 4.29 -17.53
C ARG A 237 -17.68 4.14 -17.12
N ILE A 238 -17.13 2.92 -17.19
CA ILE A 238 -15.69 2.71 -16.99
C ILE A 238 -14.84 3.49 -17.99
N ASP A 239 -15.25 3.51 -19.27
CA ASP A 239 -14.55 4.29 -20.30
C ASP A 239 -14.58 5.80 -19.97
N ARG A 240 -15.70 6.32 -19.47
CA ARG A 240 -15.81 7.72 -19.04
C ARG A 240 -14.98 8.06 -17.80
N ILE A 241 -14.83 7.14 -16.86
CA ILE A 241 -13.89 7.30 -15.74
C ILE A 241 -12.46 7.39 -16.29
N SER A 242 -12.11 6.50 -17.23
CA SER A 242 -10.79 6.49 -17.87
C SER A 242 -10.48 7.81 -18.59
N GLU A 243 -11.43 8.33 -19.37
CA GLU A 243 -11.31 9.63 -20.03
C GLU A 243 -11.16 10.78 -19.03
N LYS A 244 -11.96 10.78 -17.96
CA LYS A 244 -11.88 11.83 -16.93
C LYS A 244 -10.51 11.83 -16.25
N LEU A 245 -9.96 10.65 -15.93
CA LEU A 245 -8.61 10.53 -15.36
C LEU A 245 -7.53 11.10 -16.30
N GLN A 246 -7.62 10.80 -17.60
CA GLN A 246 -6.67 11.31 -18.59
C GLN A 246 -6.73 12.84 -18.76
N ARG A 247 -7.90 13.45 -18.54
CA ARG A 247 -8.05 14.92 -18.55
C ARG A 247 -7.53 15.56 -17.26
N LEU A 248 -7.72 14.91 -16.12
CA LEU A 248 -7.33 15.46 -14.81
C LEU A 248 -5.83 15.32 -14.51
N ILE A 249 -5.21 14.25 -14.98
CA ILE A 249 -3.86 13.85 -14.57
C ILE A 249 -2.99 13.70 -15.82
N PRO A 250 -1.74 14.21 -15.81
CA PRO A 250 -0.79 14.04 -16.91
C PRO A 250 -0.25 12.60 -16.96
N LEU A 251 -1.11 11.64 -17.29
CA LEU A 251 -0.78 10.24 -17.42
C LEU A 251 0.02 10.01 -18.72
N LYS A 252 1.11 9.22 -18.64
CA LYS A 252 1.89 8.83 -19.83
C LYS A 252 1.27 7.71 -20.66
N ALA A 253 0.33 6.98 -20.07
CA ALA A 253 -0.40 5.90 -20.69
C ALA A 253 -1.84 5.92 -20.15
N PRO A 254 -2.82 5.40 -20.91
CA PRO A 254 -4.18 5.23 -20.41
C PRO A 254 -4.23 4.42 -19.11
N PRO A 255 -5.23 4.66 -18.24
CA PRO A 255 -5.46 3.82 -17.06
C PRO A 255 -5.56 2.34 -17.41
N LEU A 256 -4.92 1.48 -16.60
CA LEU A 256 -5.02 0.03 -16.79
C LEU A 256 -6.30 -0.49 -16.16
N LEU A 257 -7.06 -1.26 -16.95
CA LEU A 257 -8.35 -1.81 -16.55
C LEU A 257 -8.18 -3.26 -16.08
N TYR A 258 -8.64 -3.58 -14.89
CA TYR A 258 -8.60 -4.92 -14.32
C TYR A 258 -9.99 -5.38 -13.89
N GLN A 259 -10.44 -6.49 -14.47
CA GLN A 259 -11.67 -7.15 -14.04
C GLN A 259 -11.42 -8.03 -12.82
N TYR A 260 -12.38 -8.05 -11.91
CA TYR A 260 -12.41 -8.94 -10.76
C TYR A 260 -13.75 -9.68 -10.69
N ASP A 261 -13.76 -10.85 -10.02
CA ASP A 261 -14.99 -11.60 -9.83
C ASP A 261 -15.93 -10.88 -8.85
N ARG A 262 -17.13 -10.53 -9.33
CA ARG A 262 -18.15 -9.82 -8.56
C ARG A 262 -18.66 -10.56 -7.33
N THR A 263 -18.38 -11.87 -7.21
CA THR A 263 -18.90 -12.68 -6.09
C THR A 263 -18.46 -12.14 -4.74
N ARG A 264 -19.38 -12.23 -3.76
CA ARG A 264 -19.10 -11.82 -2.39
C ARG A 264 -17.99 -12.65 -1.77
N GLY A 265 -17.00 -11.94 -1.23
CA GLY A 265 -15.92 -12.48 -0.44
C GLY A 265 -16.25 -12.32 1.04
N SER A 266 -15.64 -13.16 1.86
CA SER A 266 -15.59 -12.99 3.30
C SER A 266 -14.42 -12.08 3.69
N MET A 267 -14.37 -11.67 4.95
CA MET A 267 -13.22 -10.96 5.50
C MET A 267 -11.93 -11.80 5.43
N MET A 268 -12.06 -13.13 5.46
CA MET A 268 -10.95 -14.08 5.51
C MET A 268 -10.57 -14.63 4.14
N ASP A 269 -11.05 -14.04 3.05
CA ASP A 269 -10.61 -14.35 1.70
C ASP A 269 -10.14 -13.10 0.96
N ALA A 270 -9.29 -13.28 -0.04
CA ALA A 270 -8.76 -12.17 -0.83
C ALA A 270 -9.79 -11.61 -1.84
N ARG A 271 -10.94 -12.28 -2.05
CA ARG A 271 -11.93 -11.87 -3.07
C ARG A 271 -12.48 -10.48 -2.79
N GLY A 272 -12.73 -9.74 -3.87
CA GLY A 272 -13.26 -8.37 -3.80
C GLY A 272 -12.34 -7.38 -3.08
N LYS A 273 -11.02 -7.60 -3.10
CA LYS A 273 -10.04 -6.71 -2.44
C LYS A 273 -8.94 -6.25 -3.36
N VAL A 274 -8.52 -4.99 -3.16
CA VAL A 274 -7.35 -4.39 -3.82
C VAL A 274 -6.39 -3.95 -2.73
N LEU A 275 -5.11 -4.33 -2.84
CA LEU A 275 -4.06 -3.97 -1.87
C LEU A 275 -3.02 -3.08 -2.53
N PHE A 276 -2.80 -1.89 -1.99
CA PHE A 276 -1.61 -1.11 -2.24
C PHE A 276 -0.61 -1.29 -1.09
N GLN A 277 0.66 -1.50 -1.42
CA GLN A 277 1.75 -1.56 -0.46
C GLN A 277 2.80 -0.50 -0.82
N TYR A 278 3.34 0.17 0.18
CA TYR A 278 4.43 1.12 0.05
C TYR A 278 5.57 0.82 1.02
N GLU A 279 6.79 0.84 0.50
CA GLU A 279 8.01 0.71 1.29
C GLU A 279 9.03 1.78 0.84
N PRO A 280 9.40 2.74 1.69
CA PRO A 280 10.37 3.78 1.36
C PRO A 280 11.80 3.26 1.16
N ASN A 281 12.17 2.14 1.79
CA ASN A 281 13.53 1.60 1.80
C ASN A 281 13.55 0.09 1.46
N GLU A 282 12.98 -0.28 0.32
CA GLU A 282 12.87 -1.71 -0.07
C GLU A 282 14.25 -2.31 -0.36
N ARG A 283 15.16 -1.53 -0.92
CA ARG A 283 16.56 -1.93 -1.11
C ARG A 283 17.50 -0.73 -1.21
N VAL A 284 18.76 -0.94 -0.84
CA VAL A 284 19.87 -0.01 -1.06
C VAL A 284 20.80 -0.59 -2.12
N MET A 285 21.02 0.17 -3.20
CA MET A 285 21.93 -0.21 -4.29
C MET A 285 23.23 0.56 -4.16
N GLN A 286 24.38 -0.09 -4.32
CA GLN A 286 25.66 0.61 -4.42
C GLN A 286 25.81 1.16 -5.84
N THR A 287 25.98 2.48 -5.98
CA THR A 287 26.29 3.15 -7.26
C THR A 287 27.65 3.83 -7.17
N ASN A 288 28.16 4.34 -8.29
CA ASN A 288 29.41 5.10 -8.32
C ASN A 288 29.34 6.37 -7.44
N ASP A 289 28.13 6.92 -7.25
CA ASP A 289 27.87 8.12 -6.45
C ASP A 289 27.56 7.80 -4.97
N GLY A 290 27.61 6.52 -4.60
CA GLY A 290 27.35 6.02 -3.25
C GLY A 290 26.07 5.17 -3.13
N PRO A 291 25.61 4.89 -1.90
CA PRO A 291 24.43 4.09 -1.68
C PRO A 291 23.15 4.84 -2.10
N LEU A 292 22.38 4.24 -3.00
CA LEU A 292 21.09 4.72 -3.48
C LEU A 292 19.96 3.93 -2.81
N GLN A 293 19.18 4.59 -1.96
CA GLN A 293 17.94 4.03 -1.42
C GLN A 293 16.87 3.99 -2.51
N GLN A 294 16.19 2.84 -2.66
CA GLN A 294 15.06 2.69 -3.55
C GLN A 294 13.76 2.45 -2.78
N ALA A 295 12.78 3.30 -3.07
CA ALA A 295 11.41 3.11 -2.64
C ALA A 295 10.68 2.19 -3.63
N LEU A 296 9.63 1.53 -3.13
CA LEU A 296 8.79 0.60 -3.87
C LEU A 296 7.33 0.87 -3.57
N ASN A 297 6.49 0.75 -4.60
CA ASN A 297 5.08 0.44 -4.40
C ASN A 297 4.69 -0.86 -5.13
N ARG A 298 3.61 -1.48 -4.66
CA ARG A 298 3.05 -2.68 -5.24
C ARG A 298 1.53 -2.66 -5.13
N LEU A 299 0.84 -3.09 -6.18
CA LEU A 299 -0.62 -3.20 -6.20
C LEU A 299 -1.02 -4.65 -6.46
N TRP A 300 -1.89 -5.20 -5.63
CA TRP A 300 -2.45 -6.54 -5.79
C TRP A 300 -3.95 -6.46 -6.04
N LEU A 301 -4.43 -7.39 -6.83
CA LEU A 301 -5.84 -7.65 -7.03
C LEU A 301 -6.12 -9.07 -6.60
N ALA A 302 -6.75 -9.22 -5.44
CA ALA A 302 -7.40 -10.44 -4.95
C ALA A 302 -6.79 -11.75 -5.50
N ASN A 303 -7.58 -12.48 -6.29
CA ASN A 303 -7.37 -13.83 -6.79
C ASN A 303 -6.22 -13.99 -7.80
N ARG A 304 -5.28 -13.05 -7.86
CA ARG A 304 -4.11 -13.14 -8.74
C ARG A 304 -2.90 -13.60 -7.96
N PRO A 305 -2.15 -14.59 -8.48
CA PRO A 305 -0.95 -15.07 -7.81
C PRO A 305 0.18 -14.03 -7.80
N THR A 306 0.06 -12.99 -8.63
CA THR A 306 1.06 -11.95 -8.80
C THR A 306 0.43 -10.57 -8.71
N TYR A 307 1.24 -9.59 -8.32
CA TYR A 307 0.85 -8.19 -8.32
C TYR A 307 0.49 -7.72 -9.73
N VAL A 308 -0.45 -6.76 -9.81
CA VAL A 308 -0.83 -6.09 -11.06
C VAL A 308 0.06 -4.88 -11.35
N HIS A 309 0.73 -4.35 -10.32
CA HIS A 309 1.73 -3.29 -10.43
C HIS A 309 2.87 -3.52 -9.45
N GLN A 310 4.08 -3.20 -9.90
CA GLN A 310 5.22 -2.99 -9.01
C GLN A 310 6.15 -1.98 -9.65
N ARG A 311 6.63 -1.01 -8.86
CA ARG A 311 7.56 -0.01 -9.35
C ARG A 311 8.56 0.41 -8.31
N TYR A 312 9.81 0.53 -8.73
CA TYR A 312 10.92 1.07 -7.94
C TYR A 312 11.29 2.47 -8.44
N TRP A 313 11.75 3.32 -7.52
CA TRP A 313 12.36 4.60 -7.86
C TRP A 313 13.41 5.00 -6.81
N PRO A 314 14.38 5.87 -7.15
CA PRO A 314 15.22 6.54 -6.17
C PRO A 314 14.36 7.24 -5.12
N ALA A 315 14.55 6.94 -3.84
CA ALA A 315 13.76 7.56 -2.78
C ALA A 315 13.91 9.09 -2.81
N TRP A 316 12.78 9.80 -2.81
CA TRP A 316 12.77 11.25 -2.71
C TRP A 316 13.25 11.71 -1.33
N PRO A 317 13.68 12.96 -1.14
CA PRO A 317 14.21 13.44 0.15
C PRO A 317 13.29 13.15 1.35
N ARG A 318 11.96 13.25 1.19
CA ARG A 318 10.96 12.93 2.23
C ARG A 318 10.77 11.43 2.51
N GLN A 319 11.28 10.57 1.64
CA GLN A 319 11.19 9.12 1.72
C GLN A 319 12.46 8.49 2.31
N MET A 320 13.52 9.29 2.48
CA MET A 320 14.77 8.80 3.05
C MET A 320 14.58 8.34 4.49
N VAL A 321 15.02 7.13 4.80
CA VAL A 321 14.92 6.57 6.16
C VAL A 321 16.22 6.85 6.90
N ALA A 322 16.14 7.49 8.06
CA ALA A 322 17.30 7.75 8.92
C ALA A 322 17.87 6.43 9.42
N GLY A 323 19.08 6.07 8.98
CA GLY A 323 19.74 4.83 9.39
C GLY A 323 20.64 4.18 8.33
N ASN A 324 20.46 4.51 7.05
CA ASN A 324 21.30 3.97 5.97
C ASN A 324 22.73 4.56 5.94
N ALA A 325 23.04 5.57 6.76
CA ALA A 325 24.38 6.15 6.86
C ALA A 325 25.41 5.24 7.55
N ASN A 326 24.98 4.19 8.26
CA ASN A 326 25.87 3.35 9.09
C ASN A 326 26.33 2.04 8.43
N GLN A 327 25.98 1.76 7.17
CA GLN A 327 26.50 0.57 6.46
C GLN A 327 27.96 0.72 5.97
N LYS A 328 28.65 1.82 6.32
CA LYS A 328 30.04 2.06 5.90
C LYS A 328 31.12 1.49 6.85
N ARG A 329 30.79 0.59 7.80
CA ARG A 329 31.78 0.12 8.80
C ARG A 329 32.24 -1.34 8.69
N ASP A 330 31.88 -2.07 7.63
CA ASP A 330 32.33 -3.47 7.47
C ASP A 330 33.47 -3.66 6.45
N THR A 331 34.09 -2.59 5.95
CA THR A 331 35.23 -2.65 5.02
C THR A 331 36.47 -1.88 5.52
N ALA A 332 36.86 -2.11 6.76
CA ALA A 332 38.20 -1.75 7.26
C ALA A 332 38.82 -2.90 8.06
N SER A 333 39.08 -4.03 7.39
CA SER A 333 40.10 -5.00 7.82
C SER A 333 41.34 -4.84 6.95
N SER A 334 42.05 -3.75 7.16
CA SER A 334 43.45 -3.64 6.78
C SER A 334 44.14 -2.77 7.81
N THR A 335 44.70 -3.45 8.81
CA THR A 335 45.63 -2.94 9.80
C THR A 335 46.74 -2.16 9.11
N PRO A 336 47.13 -0.99 9.65
CA PRO A 336 48.54 -0.71 9.78
C PRO A 336 48.90 -0.47 11.24
N SER A 337 50.01 -1.07 11.64
CA SER A 337 50.68 -0.85 12.91
C SER A 337 51.00 0.62 13.15
N SER A 338 50.77 1.12 14.36
CA SER A 338 51.73 1.95 15.09
C SER A 338 51.27 2.24 16.52
N THR A 339 52.21 2.02 17.44
CA THR A 339 52.22 2.32 18.87
C THR A 339 52.41 3.84 19.13
N PRO A 340 52.35 4.33 20.39
CA PRO A 340 51.66 5.58 20.74
C PRO A 340 52.59 6.74 21.14
N ASN A 341 52.00 7.95 21.20
CA ASN A 341 52.38 9.13 22.01
C ASN A 341 51.34 10.23 21.70
N SER A 342 51.09 11.28 22.45
CA SER A 342 51.08 11.60 23.88
C SER A 342 50.44 13.00 23.94
N THR A 343 49.65 13.28 24.98
CA THR A 343 49.45 14.61 25.62
C THR A 343 48.87 15.82 24.87
N LEU A 344 47.86 16.39 25.55
CA LEU A 344 47.66 17.81 25.92
C LEU A 344 46.95 18.80 24.97
N ASP A 345 45.98 19.45 25.63
CA ASP A 345 45.51 20.84 25.54
C ASP A 345 44.39 21.25 24.56
N ASP A 346 43.26 21.53 25.21
CA ASP A 346 42.23 22.54 24.94
C ASP A 346 42.86 23.95 24.73
N PRO A 347 42.21 24.90 24.02
CA PRO A 347 41.10 25.62 24.66
C PRO A 347 39.97 26.17 23.77
N GLU A 348 38.90 26.50 24.50
CA GLU A 348 37.75 27.38 24.25
C GLU A 348 37.84 28.41 23.10
N THR A 349 36.71 28.61 22.40
CA THR A 349 36.33 29.94 21.89
C THR A 349 34.81 30.12 21.73
N THR A 350 34.22 30.80 22.71
CA THR A 350 33.35 31.99 22.63
C THR A 350 32.38 32.22 21.44
N LEU A 351 31.07 32.18 21.78
CA LEU A 351 29.94 33.06 21.39
C LEU A 351 29.90 33.73 19.99
N THR A 352 28.77 33.59 19.29
CA THR A 352 27.97 34.77 18.90
C THR A 352 26.48 34.45 18.73
N ARG A 353 25.66 35.20 19.46
CA ARG A 353 24.19 35.26 19.45
C ARG A 353 23.79 36.28 18.37
N GLN A 354 23.01 35.87 17.36
CA GLN A 354 22.38 36.82 16.43
C GLN A 354 20.87 36.89 16.65
N ILE A 355 20.42 38.15 16.70
CA ILE A 355 19.10 38.67 17.02
C ILE A 355 18.29 38.71 15.72
N ILE A 356 17.06 38.19 15.76
CA ILE A 356 16.04 38.34 14.70
C ILE A 356 15.23 39.61 15.01
N PRO A 357 15.09 40.57 14.09
CA PRO A 357 14.07 41.61 14.20
C PRO A 357 12.74 41.12 13.63
N THR A 358 11.70 41.24 14.46
CA THR A 358 10.27 41.17 14.16
C THR A 358 9.79 42.52 13.62
N LEU A 359 8.90 42.52 12.62
CA LEU A 359 7.96 43.59 12.22
C LEU A 359 7.19 43.11 10.98
N SER A 360 5.93 43.41 10.68
CA SER A 360 4.68 43.63 11.41
C SER A 360 3.59 43.73 10.34
N ASN A 361 2.37 43.36 10.73
CA ASN A 361 1.05 43.54 10.13
C ASN A 361 0.81 44.74 9.17
N ILE A 362 0.00 44.51 8.12
CA ILE A 362 -1.00 45.44 7.54
C ILE A 362 -2.16 44.57 6.98
N SER A 363 -3.30 44.41 7.69
CA SER A 363 -4.62 45.07 7.52
C SER A 363 -5.14 45.14 6.06
N LEU A 364 -6.14 44.35 5.64
CA LEU A 364 -7.60 44.61 5.70
C LEU A 364 -8.00 45.92 5.02
N ASP A 365 -8.68 45.81 3.88
CA ASP A 365 -9.85 46.64 3.60
C ASP A 365 -10.86 45.93 2.68
N ASP A 366 -12.10 46.30 2.89
CA ASP A 366 -13.37 45.66 2.59
C ASP A 366 -14.15 46.57 1.62
N SER A 367 -14.86 46.01 0.62
CA SER A 367 -15.93 46.76 -0.06
C SER A 367 -16.84 45.84 -0.87
N LEU A 368 -18.04 45.65 -0.30
CA LEU A 368 -19.28 45.27 -0.99
C LEU A 368 -19.66 46.28 -2.07
N GLU A 369 -20.23 45.81 -3.17
CA GLU A 369 -21.35 46.50 -3.83
C GLU A 369 -22.23 45.51 -4.62
N SER A 370 -23.53 45.81 -4.63
CA SER A 370 -24.64 44.92 -4.92
C SER A 370 -25.44 45.34 -6.16
N SER A 371 -25.92 44.33 -6.91
CA SER A 371 -27.22 44.28 -7.65
C SER A 371 -27.35 45.06 -8.99
N PRO A 372 -28.45 44.88 -9.78
CA PRO A 372 -29.00 43.66 -10.38
C PRO A 372 -29.49 43.84 -11.87
N ALA A 373 -30.23 42.84 -12.40
CA ALA A 373 -31.10 42.84 -13.62
C ALA A 373 -30.40 42.54 -14.97
N ALA A 374 -30.98 41.93 -16.00
CA ALA A 374 -32.34 41.51 -16.32
C ALA A 374 -32.32 40.37 -17.37
N LEU A 375 -33.50 39.78 -17.60
CA LEU A 375 -33.90 38.82 -18.63
C LEU A 375 -33.42 39.17 -20.06
N ASP A 376 -33.12 38.14 -20.87
CA ASP A 376 -33.67 38.07 -22.23
C ASP A 376 -33.81 36.61 -22.73
N GLU A 377 -34.97 36.33 -23.30
CA GLU A 377 -35.34 35.08 -23.99
C GLU A 377 -34.83 35.15 -25.43
N THR A 378 -34.24 34.08 -25.97
CA THR A 378 -34.43 33.80 -27.41
C THR A 378 -34.31 32.31 -27.74
N LEU A 379 -35.43 31.76 -28.21
CA LEU A 379 -35.57 30.51 -28.97
C LEU A 379 -34.87 30.61 -30.32
N ILE A 380 -34.00 29.66 -30.68
CA ILE A 380 -33.71 29.32 -32.09
C ILE A 380 -33.57 27.80 -32.27
N ALA A 381 -34.17 27.35 -33.36
CA ALA A 381 -34.52 26.01 -33.78
C ALA A 381 -33.37 25.03 -34.07
N SER A 382 -33.73 23.75 -33.98
CA SER A 382 -33.06 22.60 -34.60
C SER A 382 -33.01 22.71 -36.14
N PRO A 383 -32.05 22.02 -36.77
CA PRO A 383 -32.35 21.35 -38.02
C PRO A 383 -32.03 19.85 -37.97
N THR A 384 -32.99 19.10 -38.50
CA THR A 384 -32.94 17.69 -38.88
C THR A 384 -32.39 17.57 -40.31
N SER A 385 -31.48 16.64 -40.56
CA SER A 385 -31.31 15.88 -41.82
C SER A 385 -30.18 14.87 -41.59
N GLU A 386 -30.43 13.57 -41.43
CA GLU A 386 -30.57 12.58 -42.52
C GLU A 386 -29.52 12.73 -43.63
N ALA A 387 -28.54 11.83 -43.62
CA ALA A 387 -27.82 11.34 -44.79
C ALA A 387 -27.27 9.94 -44.45
N GLU A 388 -27.91 8.92 -45.02
CA GLU A 388 -27.42 7.54 -45.09
C GLU A 388 -26.48 7.35 -46.32
N PRO A 389 -25.80 6.20 -46.46
CA PRO A 389 -24.44 6.10 -46.96
C PRO A 389 -24.36 5.57 -48.40
N GLU A 390 -23.24 5.83 -49.09
CA GLU A 390 -22.76 4.99 -50.19
C GLU A 390 -21.28 5.29 -50.45
N CYS A 391 -20.39 4.31 -50.22
CA CYS A 391 -19.14 4.22 -50.94
C CYS A 391 -18.71 2.74 -50.99
N HIS A 392 -19.10 2.09 -52.07
CA HIS A 392 -18.58 0.82 -52.55
C HIS A 392 -17.45 1.11 -53.55
N ILE A 393 -16.63 0.08 -53.83
CA ILE A 393 -15.60 -0.08 -54.89
C ILE A 393 -14.18 0.28 -54.36
N ASP A 394 -13.16 -0.60 -54.37
CA ASP A 394 -12.81 -1.66 -55.34
C ASP A 394 -11.93 -2.80 -54.74
N ILE A 395 -11.89 -3.91 -55.50
CA ILE A 395 -11.19 -5.22 -55.36
C ILE A 395 -11.95 -6.33 -54.62
#